data_AF-A0A496BJ79-F1
#
_entry.id   AF-A0A496BJ79-F1
#
_cell.length_a   1.000
_cell.length_b   1.000
_cell.length_c   1.000
_cell.angle_alpha   90.00
_cell.angle_beta   90.00
_cell.angle_gamma   90.00
#
_symmetry.space_group_name_H-M   'P 1'
#
loop_
_entity.id
_entity.type
_entity.pdbx_description
1 polymer ?
#
loop_
_entity_poly.entity_id
_entity_poly.type
_entity_poly.pdbx_seq_one_letter_code
_entity_poly.pdbx_strand_id
1 'polypeptide(L)' 'MISNADWRVLERTNRMLALSWEALRRARATKDNHTIKMAEMNYFQALQSVLVSTQNAVSQYTMSK' A
#
# COMPACT_ATOMS: atom_id res chain seq x y z
N MET A 1 11.39 18.81 -0.67
CA MET A 1 10.26 18.66 0.26
C MET A 1 9.16 17.91 -0.48
N ILE A 2 8.56 16.89 0.12
CA ILE A 2 7.43 16.19 -0.51
C ILE A 2 6.26 17.18 -0.63
N SER A 3 5.55 17.19 -1.76
CA SER A 3 4.40 18.06 -1.93
C SER A 3 3.27 17.66 -0.97
N ASN A 4 2.40 18.60 -0.56
CA ASN A 4 1.24 18.26 0.28
C ASN A 4 0.30 17.26 -0.39
N ALA A 5 0.23 17.26 -1.73
CA ALA A 5 -0.56 16.31 -2.50
C ALA A 5 0.04 14.90 -2.41
N ASP A 6 1.34 14.76 -2.67
CA ASP A 6 2.04 13.47 -2.57
C ASP A 6 2.01 12.94 -1.15
N TRP A 7 2.18 13.82 -0.15
CA TRP A 7 2.10 13.43 1.27
C TRP A 7 0.76 12.76 1.60
N ARG A 8 -0.36 13.35 1.19
CA ARG A 8 -1.71 12.78 1.42
C ARG A 8 -1.91 11.45 0.69
N VAL A 9 -1.37 11.31 -0.53
CA VAL A 9 -1.45 10.06 -1.30
C VAL A 9 -0.62 8.97 -0.61
N LEU A 10 0.60 9.28 -0.16
CA LEU A 10 1.45 8.37 0.60
C LEU A 10 0.81 7.96 1.91
N GLU A 11 0.24 8.89 2.67
CA GLU A 11 -0.49 8.60 3.91
C GLU A 11 -1.65 7.62 3.65
N ARG A 12 -2.49 7.91 2.66
CA ARG A 12 -3.64 7.06 2.32
C ARG A 12 -3.21 5.66 1.90
N THR A 13 -2.20 5.56 1.04
CA THR A 13 -1.72 4.26 0.53
C THR A 13 -1.04 3.44 1.62
N ASN A 14 -0.25 4.07 2.50
CA ASN A 14 0.32 3.41 3.67
C ASN A 14 -0.75 2.89 4.64
N ARG A 15 -1.79 3.68 4.90
CA ARG A 15 -2.92 3.24 5.74
C ARG A 15 -3.61 2.02 5.13
N MET A 16 -3.82 2.01 3.82
CA MET A 16 -4.41 0.85 3.12
C MET A 16 -3.51 -0.38 3.20
N LEU A 17 -2.20 -0.23 3.04
CA LEU A 17 -1.25 -1.34 3.19
C LEU A 17 -1.32 -1.95 4.60
N ALA A 18 -1.36 -1.11 5.64
CA ALA A 18 -1.49 -1.57 7.03
C ALA A 18 -2.79 -2.35 7.26
N LEU A 19 -3.93 -1.84 6.77
CA LEU A 19 -5.23 -2.51 6.88
C LEU A 19 -5.24 -3.85 6.12
N SER A 20 -4.69 -3.90 4.90
CA SER A 20 -4.59 -5.14 4.13
C SER A 20 -3.65 -6.16 4.80
N TRP A 21 -2.57 -5.71 5.43
CA TRP A 21 -1.68 -6.57 6.20
C TRP A 21 -2.39 -7.20 7.40
N GLU A 22 -3.13 -6.39 8.17
CA GLU A 22 -3.92 -6.90 9.30
C GLU A 22 -5.01 -7.88 8.85
N ALA A 23 -5.65 -7.63 7.70
CA ALA A 23 -6.62 -8.55 7.11
C ALA A 23 -5.96 -9.89 6.71
N LEU A 24 -4.80 -9.85 6.07
CA LEU A 24 -4.04 -11.05 5.72
C LEU A 24 -3.59 -11.83 6.97
N ARG A 25 -3.11 -11.14 8.01
CA ARG A 25 -2.73 -11.77 9.28
C ARG A 25 -3.92 -12.51 9.91
N ARG A 26 -5.11 -11.91 9.88
CA ARG A 26 -6.35 -12.55 10.36
C ARG A 26 -6.76 -13.73 9.49
N ALA A 27 -6.72 -13.59 8.17
CA ALA A 27 -7.03 -14.67 7.22
C ALA A 27 -6.11 -15.89 7.42
N ARG A 28 -4.81 -15.68 7.66
CA ARG A 28 -3.88 -16.78 7.94
C ARG A 28 -4.20 -17.55 9.23
N ALA A 29 -4.91 -16.94 10.18
CA ALA A 29 -5.36 -17.62 11.39
C ALA A 29 -6.57 -18.55 11.15
N THR A 30 -7.36 -18.35 10.09
CA THR A 30 -8.59 -19.12 9.85
C THR A 30 -8.36 -20.45 9.12
N LYS A 31 -7.15 -20.70 8.59
CA LYS A 31 -6.79 -21.88 7.77
C LYS A 31 -7.66 -22.10 6.51
N ASP A 32 -8.45 -21.11 6.11
CA ASP A 32 -9.20 -21.14 4.85
C ASP A 32 -8.33 -20.63 3.70
N ASN A 33 -7.89 -21.56 2.84
CA ASN A 33 -7.03 -21.26 1.70
C ASN A 33 -7.64 -20.25 0.71
N HIS A 34 -8.97 -20.25 0.54
CA HIS A 34 -9.62 -19.29 -0.36
C HIS A 34 -9.54 -17.87 0.21
N THR A 35 -9.91 -17.71 1.48
CA THR A 35 -9.84 -16.43 2.20
C THR A 35 -8.40 -15.92 2.30
N ILE A 36 -7.42 -16.81 2.53
CA ILE A 36 -6.00 -16.44 2.54
C ILE A 36 -5.58 -15.89 1.18
N LYS A 37 -5.89 -16.59 0.09
CA LYS A 37 -5.50 -16.16 -1.27
C LYS A 37 -6.09 -14.80 -1.64
N MET A 38 -7.35 -14.56 -1.30
CA MET A 38 -7.99 -13.26 -1.50
C MET A 38 -7.31 -12.15 -0.69
N ALA A 39 -6.99 -12.42 0.57
CA ALA A 39 -6.29 -11.45 1.42
C ALA A 39 -4.86 -11.16 0.95
N GLU A 40 -4.14 -12.17 0.42
CA GLU A 40 -2.82 -12.00 -0.18
C GLU A 40 -2.87 -11.12 -1.43
N MET A 41 -3.84 -11.35 -2.32
CA MET A 41 -4.04 -10.49 -3.49
C MET A 41 -4.29 -9.03 -3.10
N ASN A 42 -5.17 -8.80 -2.12
CA ASN A 42 -5.47 -7.45 -1.62
C ASN A 42 -4.23 -6.77 -0.99
N TYR A 43 -3.42 -7.53 -0.26
CA TYR A 43 -2.16 -7.04 0.30
C TYR A 43 -1.16 -6.66 -0.81
N PHE A 44 -0.97 -7.51 -1.82
CA PHE A 44 -0.04 -7.21 -2.91
C PHE A 44 -0.48 -6.02 -3.77
N GLN A 45 -1.78 -5.87 -4.01
CA GLN A 45 -2.31 -4.68 -4.69
C GLN A 45 -2.07 -3.40 -3.89
N ALA A 46 -2.24 -3.45 -2.56
CA ALA A 46 -1.95 -2.31 -1.69
C ALA A 46 -0.44 -1.98 -1.69
N LEU A 47 0.43 -2.99 -1.65
CA LEU A 47 1.87 -2.82 -1.73
C LEU A 47 2.30 -2.18 -3.06
N GLN A 48 1.76 -2.64 -4.17
CA GLN A 48 2.04 -2.06 -5.49
C GLN A 48 1.61 -0.59 -5.55
N SER A 49 0.47 -0.24 -4.94
CA SER A 49 -0.02 1.14 -4.88
C SER A 49 0.92 2.07 -4.08
N VAL A 50 1.48 1.59 -2.97
CA VAL A 50 2.50 2.32 -2.19
C VAL A 50 3.78 2.52 -3.00
N LEU A 51 4.25 1.49 -3.71
CA LEU A 51 5.45 1.58 -4.55
C LEU A 51 5.29 2.63 -5.65
N VAL A 52 4.18 2.61 -6.38
CA VAL A 52 3.89 3.59 -7.44
C VAL A 52 3.79 5.02 -6.86
N SER A 53 3.08 5.18 -5.75
CA SER A 53 2.94 6.49 -5.10
C SER A 53 4.28 7.06 -4.63
N THR A 54 5.15 6.20 -4.11
CA THR A 54 6.51 6.57 -3.69
C THR A 54 7.37 6.98 -4.88
N GLN A 55 7.34 6.20 -5.97
CA GLN A 55 8.06 6.52 -7.20
C GLN A 55 7.62 7.86 -7.80
N ASN A 56 6.31 8.14 -7.79
CA ASN A 56 5.75 9.40 -8.27
C ASN A 56 6.23 10.59 -7.41
N ALA A 57 6.19 10.45 -6.08
CA ALA A 57 6.66 11.50 -5.17
C ALA A 57 8.17 11.78 -5.34
N VAL A 58 8.99 10.74 -5.52
CA VAL A 58 10.43 10.87 -5.77
C VAL A 58 10.71 11.54 -7.11
N SER A 59 9.98 11.15 -8.16
CA SER A 59 10.11 11.74 -9.50
C SER A 59 9.76 13.22 -9.49
N GLN A 60 8.65 13.60 -8.87
CA GLN A 60 8.25 15.01 -8.73
C GLN A 60 9.26 15.84 -7.94
N TYR A 61 9.80 15.29 -6.85
CA TYR A 61 10.85 15.96 -6.08
C TYR A 61 12.11 16.19 -6.91
N THR A 62 12.47 15.24 -7.78
CA THR A 62 13.65 15.33 -8.64
C THR A 62 13.46 16.36 -9.76
N MET A 63 12.26 16.45 -10.36
CA MET A 63 11.97 17.45 -11.41
C MET A 63 11.83 18.89 -10.85
N SER A 64 11.54 19.03 -9.56
CA SER A 64 11.37 20.34 -8.90
C SER A 64 12.69 20.95 -8.39
N LYS A 65 13.82 20.30 -8.65
CA LYS A 65 15.18 20.71 -8.25
C LYS A 65 15.96 21.18 -9.46
#